data_AF-A0A353LWX3-F1
#
_entry.id   AF-A0A353LWX3-F1
#
_cell.length_a   1.000
_cell.length_b   1.000
_cell.length_c   1.000
_cell.angle_alpha   90.00
_cell.angle_beta   90.00
_cell.angle_gamma   90.00
#
_symmetry.space_group_name_H-M   'P 1'
#
loop_
_entity.id
_entity.type
_entity.pdbx_description
1 polymer ?
#
loop_
_entity_poly.entity_id
_entity_poly.type
_entity_poly.pdbx_seq_one_letter_code
_entity_poly.pdbx_strand_id
1 'polypeptide(L)'
;MIIFSIRNLKLFFRDRAAVFFSLLAVLIIIGLYVLFLGDLVVGDLEGVPEARFLMDSWIMAGLLAVTSITTTMGAAGVVVDDKAKGIAKDFYCSPLKRTTLVGGYLLSTIVVGVIM
;
A
#
# COMPACT_ATOMS: atom_id res chain seq x y z
N MET A 1 15.36 15.81 6.88
CA MET A 1 14.66 14.90 5.95
C MET A 1 14.53 13.52 6.57
N ILE A 2 15.65 12.87 6.90
CA ILE A 2 15.68 11.51 7.47
C ILE A 2 14.91 11.44 8.81
N ILE A 3 15.14 12.38 9.73
CA ILE A 3 14.44 12.42 11.04
C ILE A 3 12.91 12.52 10.85
N PHE A 4 12.45 13.34 9.91
CA PHE A 4 11.03 13.48 9.60
C PHE A 4 10.46 12.19 8.99
N SER A 5 11.24 11.51 8.14
CA SER A 5 10.87 10.21 7.58
C SER A 5 10.71 9.16 8.68
N ILE A 6 11.63 9.11 9.65
CA ILE A 6 11.54 8.19 10.81
C ILE A 6 10.27 8.46 11.62
N ARG A 7 9.89 9.74 11.82
CA ARG A 7 8.64 10.10 12.50
C ARG A 7 7.43 9.56 11.75
N ASN A 8 7.39 9.71 10.43
CA ASN A 8 6.29 9.21 9.60
C ASN A 8 6.21 7.67 9.61
N LEU A 9 7.36 6.98 9.53
CA LEU A 9 7.44 5.53 9.65
C LEU A 9 6.90 5.05 11.01
N LYS A 10 7.32 5.70 12.10
CA LYS A 10 6.82 5.38 13.45
C LYS A 10 5.32 5.62 13.58
N LEU A 11 4.77 6.67 12.95
CA LEU A 11 3.33 6.92 12.98
C LEU A 11 2.55 5.84 12.23
N PHE A 12 3.00 5.49 11.02
CA PHE A 12 2.38 4.44 10.23
C PHE A 12 2.39 3.08 10.94
N PHE A 13 3.56 2.61 11.37
CA PHE A 13 3.69 1.30 12.04
C PHE A 13 3.04 1.25 13.43
N ARG A 14 2.83 2.40 14.10
CA ARG A 14 2.11 2.44 15.38
C ARG A 14 0.60 2.36 15.18
N ASP A 15 0.09 2.80 14.03
CA ASP A 15 -1.31 2.67 13.67
C ASP A 15 -1.59 1.30 13.04
N ARG A 16 -1.96 0.34 13.90
CA ARG A 16 -2.29 -1.03 13.47
C ARG A 16 -3.45 -1.08 12.48
N ALA A 17 -4.39 -0.15 12.58
CA ALA A 17 -5.52 -0.11 11.67
C ALA A 17 -5.04 0.34 10.28
N ALA A 18 -4.22 1.38 10.19
CA ALA A 18 -3.65 1.83 8.92
C ALA A 18 -2.83 0.73 8.22
N VAL A 19 -2.01 -0.02 8.98
CA VAL A 19 -1.22 -1.15 8.44
C VAL A 19 -2.13 -2.30 7.98
N PHE A 20 -3.18 -2.63 8.74
CA PHE A 20 -4.13 -3.67 8.33
C PHE A 20 -4.88 -3.26 7.07
N PHE A 21 -5.41 -2.03 7.03
CA PHE A 21 -6.17 -1.53 5.90
C PHE A 21 -5.33 -1.35 4.64
N SER A 22 -4.02 -1.13 4.76
CA SER A 22 -3.12 -1.09 3.60
C SER A 22 -2.97 -2.44 2.89
N LEU A 23 -3.30 -3.55 3.56
CA LEU A 23 -3.31 -4.90 2.99
C LEU A 23 -4.72 -5.41 2.64
N LEU A 24 -5.76 -4.62 2.93
CA LEU A 24 -7.15 -5.08 2.79
C LEU A 24 -7.49 -5.49 1.36
N ALA A 25 -7.04 -4.72 0.37
CA ALA A 25 -7.30 -5.02 -1.04
C ALA A 25 -6.70 -6.38 -1.45
N VAL A 26 -5.50 -6.69 -0.95
CA VAL A 26 -4.78 -7.94 -1.20
C VAL A 26 -5.57 -9.12 -0.63
N LEU A 27 -6.07 -8.98 0.60
CA LEU A 27 -6.90 -9.99 1.25
C LEU A 27 -8.21 -10.22 0.49
N ILE A 28 -8.83 -9.14 0.00
CA ILE A 28 -10.06 -9.23 -0.81
C ILE A 28 -9.80 -9.97 -2.13
N ILE A 29 -8.70 -9.66 -2.83
CA ILE A 29 -8.34 -10.33 -4.09
C ILE A 29 -8.11 -11.83 -3.87
N ILE A 30 -7.36 -12.21 -2.83
CA ILE A 30 -7.15 -13.63 -2.50
C ILE A 30 -8.47 -14.32 -2.17
N GLY A 31 -9.34 -13.68 -1.38
CA GLY A 31 -10.66 -14.23 -1.04
C GLY A 31 -11.54 -14.44 -2.28
N LEU A 32 -11.59 -13.46 -3.18
CA LEU A 32 -12.29 -13.57 -4.46
C LEU A 32 -11.71 -14.68 -5.35
N TYR A 33 -10.39 -14.85 -5.35
CA TYR A 33 -9.76 -15.89 -6.14
C TYR A 33 -10.18 -17.29 -5.68
N VAL A 34 -10.03 -17.55 -4.38
CA VAL A 34 -10.30 -18.87 -3.80
C VAL A 34 -11.80 -19.21 -3.84
N LEU A 35 -12.70 -18.23 -3.68
CA LEU A 35 -14.14 -18.49 -3.62
C LEU A 35 -14.83 -18.54 -4.98
N PHE A 36 -14.30 -17.86 -5.99
CA PHE A 36 -14.99 -17.68 -7.27
C PHE A 36 -14.09 -17.92 -8.48
N LEU A 37 -13.02 -17.13 -8.62
CA LEU A 37 -12.28 -17.03 -9.89
C LEU A 37 -11.54 -18.32 -10.27
N GLY A 38 -11.05 -19.07 -9.27
CA GLY A 38 -10.28 -20.30 -9.49
C GLY A 38 -11.08 -21.42 -10.17
N ASP A 39 -12.38 -21.52 -9.88
CA ASP A 39 -13.23 -22.57 -10.45
C ASP A 39 -14.00 -22.07 -11.68
N LEU A 40 -14.48 -20.82 -11.66
CA LEU A 40 -15.23 -20.25 -12.79
C LEU A 40 -14.38 -20.09 -14.05
N VAL A 41 -13.19 -19.50 -13.92
CA VAL A 41 -12.40 -19.12 -15.10
C VAL A 41 -11.56 -20.30 -15.62
N VAL A 42 -11.16 -21.23 -14.75
CA VAL A 42 -10.53 -22.49 -15.20
C VAL A 42 -11.54 -23.38 -15.91
N GLY A 43 -12.80 -23.40 -15.46
CA GLY A 43 -13.89 -24.12 -16.14
C GLY A 43 -14.21 -23.57 -17.53
N ASP A 44 -14.14 -22.24 -17.73
CA ASP A 44 -14.36 -21.62 -19.05
C ASP A 44 -13.18 -21.81 -20.03
N LEU A 45 -12.03 -22.32 -19.55
CA LEU A 45 -10.81 -22.52 -20.34
C LEU A 45 -10.61 -23.99 -20.77
N GLU A 46 -11.67 -24.79 -20.83
CA GLU A 46 -11.66 -26.17 -21.35
C GLU A 46 -11.03 -26.22 -22.75
N GLY A 47 -9.75 -26.62 -22.82
CA GLY A 47 -8.97 -26.70 -24.06
C GLY A 47 -7.59 -26.04 -24.01
N VAL A 48 -7.31 -25.23 -22.99
CA VAL A 48 -5.98 -24.64 -22.79
C VAL A 48 -5.14 -25.53 -21.87
N PRO A 49 -4.00 -26.11 -22.34
CA PRO A 49 -3.11 -26.83 -21.45
C PRO A 49 -2.59 -25.89 -20.36
N GLU A 50 -2.60 -26.37 -19.11
CA GLU A 50 -2.13 -25.62 -17.93
C GLU A 50 -2.92 -24.32 -17.62
N ALA A 51 -4.20 -24.23 -17.98
CA ALA A 51 -5.07 -23.09 -17.69
C ALA A 51 -5.03 -22.60 -16.23
N ARG A 52 -4.89 -23.53 -15.27
CA ARG A 52 -4.77 -23.20 -13.84
C ARG A 52 -3.46 -22.46 -13.51
N PHE A 53 -2.33 -22.88 -14.11
CA PHE A 53 -1.04 -22.19 -13.93
C PHE A 53 -1.06 -20.78 -14.53
N LEU A 54 -1.71 -20.60 -15.68
CA LEU A 54 -1.91 -19.29 -16.29
C LEU A 54 -2.74 -18.38 -15.38
N MET A 55 -3.83 -18.90 -14.80
CA MET A 55 -4.69 -18.16 -13.87
C MET A 55 -3.94 -17.76 -12.60
N ASP A 56 -3.24 -18.71 -11.98
CA ASP A 56 -2.42 -18.49 -10.79
C ASP A 56 -1.38 -17.40 -11.04
N SER A 57 -0.68 -17.47 -12.19
CA SER A 57 0.33 -16.48 -12.57
C SER A 57 -0.25 -15.09 -12.82
N TRP A 58 -1.41 -15.02 -13.48
CA TRP A 58 -2.09 -13.76 -13.75
C TRP A 58 -2.54 -13.06 -12.46
N ILE A 59 -3.10 -13.83 -11.54
CA ILE A 59 -3.56 -13.30 -10.25
C ILE A 59 -2.37 -12.92 -9.38
N MET A 60 -1.29 -13.70 -9.37
CA MET A 60 -0.07 -13.32 -8.68
C MET A 60 0.51 -12.00 -9.23
N ALA A 61 0.52 -11.80 -10.54
CA ALA A 61 0.95 -10.54 -11.14
C ALA A 61 0.03 -9.37 -10.72
N GLY A 62 -1.29 -9.58 -10.72
CA GLY A 62 -2.26 -8.61 -10.24
C GLY A 62 -2.08 -8.27 -8.76
N LEU A 63 -1.81 -9.29 -7.93
CA LEU A 63 -1.57 -9.15 -6.50
C LEU A 63 -0.35 -8.25 -6.24
N LEU A 64 0.78 -8.52 -6.91
CA LEU A 64 2.02 -7.74 -6.79
C LEU A 64 1.84 -6.27 -7.21
N ALA A 65 1.02 -6.02 -8.22
CA ALA A 65 0.70 -4.66 -8.66
C ALA A 65 -0.17 -3.93 -7.62
N VAL A 66 -1.21 -4.59 -7.12
CA VAL A 66 -2.15 -3.98 -6.16
C VAL A 66 -1.51 -3.79 -4.78
N THR A 67 -0.69 -4.74 -4.30
CA THR A 67 0.03 -4.62 -3.02
C THR A 67 0.87 -3.35 -3.02
N SER A 68 1.69 -3.15 -4.06
CA SER A 68 2.58 -2.00 -4.20
C SER A 68 1.84 -0.65 -4.15
N ILE A 69 0.65 -0.57 -4.78
CA ILE A 69 -0.16 0.65 -4.79
C ILE A 69 -0.82 0.88 -3.44
N THR A 70 -1.40 -0.17 -2.85
CA THR A 70 -2.22 -0.05 -1.63
C THR A 70 -1.38 0.16 -0.37
N THR A 71 -0.19 -0.45 -0.28
CA THR A 71 0.76 -0.22 0.82
C THR A 71 1.33 1.20 0.80
N THR A 72 1.76 1.68 -0.38
CA THR A 72 2.26 3.05 -0.53
C THR A 72 1.18 4.09 -0.29
N MET A 73 -0.06 3.84 -0.71
CA MET A 73 -1.21 4.71 -0.41
C MET A 73 -1.54 4.75 1.09
N GLY A 74 -1.46 3.60 1.79
CA GLY A 74 -1.61 3.54 3.24
C GLY A 74 -0.56 4.38 3.98
N ALA A 75 0.71 4.30 3.56
CA ALA A 75 1.79 5.12 4.11
C ALA A 75 1.61 6.62 3.82
N ALA A 76 1.13 6.96 2.62
CA ALA A 76 0.79 8.33 2.24
C ALA A 76 -0.39 8.90 3.06
N GLY A 77 -1.18 8.04 3.71
CA GLY A 77 -2.24 8.43 4.65
C GLY A 77 -1.75 9.36 5.77
N VAL A 78 -0.49 9.24 6.20
CA VAL A 78 0.12 10.14 7.21
C VAL A 78 0.06 11.61 6.77
N VAL A 79 0.19 11.88 5.46
CA VAL A 79 0.09 13.25 4.91
C VAL A 79 -1.33 13.80 5.07
N VAL A 80 -2.34 12.96 4.85
CA VAL A 80 -3.75 13.33 4.98
C VAL A 80 -4.07 13.57 6.45
N ASP A 81 -3.59 12.70 7.33
CA ASP A 81 -3.76 12.81 8.78
C ASP A 81 -3.14 14.07 9.36
N ASP A 82 -1.93 14.42 8.93
CA ASP A 82 -1.24 15.63 9.37
C ASP A 82 -1.96 16.91 8.90
N LYS A 83 -2.61 16.87 7.72
CA LYS A 83 -3.47 17.97 7.26
C LYS A 83 -4.78 18.04 8.04
N ALA A 84 -5.43 16.89 8.28
CA ALA A 84 -6.70 16.80 9.00
C ALA A 84 -6.56 17.28 10.45
N LYS A 85 -5.47 16.91 11.12
CA LYS A 85 -5.17 17.29 12.52
C LYS A 85 -4.58 18.70 12.66
N GLY A 86 -4.37 19.41 11.55
CA GLY A 86 -3.78 20.76 11.56
C GLY A 86 -2.27 20.82 11.82
N ILE A 87 -1.60 19.68 12.06
CA ILE A 87 -0.15 19.57 12.33
C ILE A 87 0.68 20.15 11.17
N ALA A 88 0.15 20.05 9.95
CA ALA A 88 0.77 20.69 8.78
C ALA A 88 1.01 22.20 8.99
N LYS A 89 0.12 22.91 9.70
CA LYS A 89 0.26 24.36 9.98
C LYS A 89 1.46 24.64 10.87
N ASP A 90 1.69 23.81 11.89
CA ASP A 90 2.82 23.95 12.80
C ASP A 90 4.16 23.79 12.04
N PHE A 91 4.21 22.86 11.08
CA PHE A 91 5.38 22.70 10.21
C PHE A 91 5.62 23.91 9.31
N TYR A 92 4.57 24.57 8.82
CA TYR A 92 4.70 25.79 8.00
C TYR A 92 5.14 27.02 8.81
N CYS A 93 4.79 27.09 10.09
CA CYS A 93 5.21 28.17 10.99
C CYS A 93 6.63 27.94 11.57
N SER A 94 7.12 26.71 11.55
CA SER A 94 8.49 26.36 11.99
C SER A 94 9.55 26.68 10.92
N PRO A 95 10.84 26.87 11.30
CA PRO A 95 11.94 27.14 10.35
C PRO A 95 12.37 25.87 9.58
N LEU A 96 11.41 25.13 9.02
CA LEU A 96 11.63 23.93 8.21
C LEU A 96 11.49 24.25 6.71
N LYS A 97 12.46 23.81 5.91
CA LYS A 97 12.40 23.93 4.45
C LYS A 97 11.29 23.03 3.88
N ARG A 98 10.47 23.54 2.95
CA ARG A 98 9.38 22.78 2.31
C ARG A 98 9.84 21.49 1.63
N THR A 99 11.03 21.51 1.00
CA THR A 99 11.65 20.33 0.39
C THR A 99 11.96 19.24 1.42
N THR A 100 12.22 19.62 2.67
CA THR A 100 12.52 18.67 3.75
C THR A 100 11.28 17.89 4.19
N LEU A 101 10.12 18.56 4.19
CA LEU A 101 8.82 17.93 4.50
C LEU A 101 8.42 16.98 3.38
N VAL A 102 8.39 17.46 2.13
CA VAL A 102 8.00 16.66 0.96
C VAL A 102 8.90 15.43 0.82
N GLY A 103 10.22 15.61 0.87
CA GLY A 103 11.14 14.48 0.76
C GLY A 103 11.08 13.53 1.95
N GLY A 104 10.67 13.99 3.13
CA GLY A 104 10.49 13.12 4.28
C GLY A 104 9.23 12.24 4.20
N TYR A 105 8.12 12.76 3.66
CA TYR A 105 6.95 11.94 3.32
C TYR A 105 7.26 10.94 2.22
N LEU A 106 7.93 11.39 1.16
CA LEU A 106 8.26 10.54 0.01
C LEU A 106 9.20 9.39 0.41
N LEU A 107 10.26 9.67 1.18
CA LEU A 107 11.15 8.64 1.71
C LEU A 107 10.40 7.65 2.61
N SER A 108 9.51 8.11 3.49
CA SER A 108 8.73 7.19 4.32
C SER A 108 7.82 6.28 3.49
N THR A 109 7.15 6.81 2.47
CA THR A 109 6.28 6.01 1.59
C THR A 109 7.06 4.97 0.79
N ILE A 110 8.22 5.34 0.25
CA ILE A 110 9.10 4.41 -0.47
C ILE A 110 9.58 3.30 0.46
N VAL A 111 10.05 3.66 1.67
CA VAL A 111 10.52 2.66 2.64
C VAL A 111 9.41 1.70 3.04
N VAL A 112 8.17 2.17 3.25
CA VAL A 112 7.04 1.28 3.51
C VAL A 112 6.77 0.36 2.32
N GLY A 113 6.71 0.88 1.10
CA GLY A 113 6.44 0.07 -0.09
C GLY A 113 7.54 -0.93 -0.46
N VAL A 114 8.78 -0.74 0.02
CA VAL A 114 9.87 -1.71 -0.16
C VAL A 114 9.88 -2.78 0.93
N ILE A 115 9.41 -2.44 2.14
CA ILE A 115 9.44 -3.36 3.29
C ILE A 115 8.18 -4.21 3.39
N MET A 116 7.01 -3.66 3.05
CA MET A 116 5.71 -4.33 3.08
C MET A 116 5.27 -4.76 1.68
#